data_AF-A0A2G9TWX4-F1
#
_entry.id   AF-A0A2G9TWX4-F1
#
_cell.length_a   1.000
_cell.length_b   1.000
_cell.length_c   1.000
_cell.angle_alpha   90.00
_cell.angle_beta   90.00
_cell.angle_gamma   90.00
#
_symmetry.space_group_name_H-M   'P 1'
#
loop_
_entity.id
_entity.type
_entity.pdbx_description
1 polymer ?
#
loop_
_entity_poly.entity_id
_entity_poly.type
_entity_poly.pdbx_seq_one_letter_code
_entity_poly.pdbx_strand_id
1 'polypeptide(L)'
;MVNFTELVATLRQIFASNEVNVAEVMHLMESYKSNPAEWKEYANFDEHKYTRNLVDVGNGKYNLIILCWGPGMGSSIHDHTDAHCFVKILDGALLETKYDWPENDNQEAPLKN
;
A
#
# COMPACT_ATOMS: atom_id res chain seq x y z
N MET A 1 7.31 -5.68 -20.59
CA MET A 1 6.19 -5.50 -19.65
C MET A 1 6.73 -5.95 -18.32
N VAL A 2 6.72 -5.08 -17.30
CA VAL A 2 7.26 -5.40 -15.98
C VAL A 2 6.37 -6.46 -15.34
N ASN A 3 6.94 -7.57 -14.88
CA ASN A 3 6.23 -8.57 -14.07
C ASN A 3 6.37 -8.28 -12.56
N PHE A 4 5.63 -8.97 -11.70
CA PHE A 4 5.66 -8.72 -10.25
C PHE A 4 7.05 -8.86 -9.64
N THR A 5 7.82 -9.88 -10.02
CA THR A 5 9.19 -10.08 -9.52
C THR A 5 10.11 -8.92 -9.91
N GLU A 6 10.00 -8.46 -11.15
CA GLU A 6 10.74 -7.29 -11.65
C GLU A 6 10.31 -6.00 -10.93
N LEU A 7 9.02 -5.84 -10.64
CA LEU A 7 8.51 -4.72 -9.83
C LEU A 7 9.17 -4.70 -8.44
N VAL A 8 9.14 -5.83 -7.72
CA VAL A 8 9.74 -5.94 -6.38
C VAL A 8 11.24 -5.68 -6.42
N ALA A 9 11.95 -6.26 -7.39
CA ALA A 9 13.39 -6.05 -7.56
C ALA A 9 13.73 -4.58 -7.86
N THR A 10 12.93 -3.91 -8.68
CA THR A 10 13.15 -2.50 -9.06
C THR A 10 12.83 -1.56 -7.90
N LEU A 11 11.77 -1.82 -7.12
CA LEU A 11 11.49 -1.09 -5.89
C LEU A 11 12.69 -1.15 -4.94
N ARG A 12 13.27 -2.34 -4.77
CA ARG A 12 14.46 -2.52 -3.91
C ARG A 12 15.67 -1.70 -4.38
N GLN A 13 15.82 -1.51 -5.69
CA GLN A 13 16.86 -0.65 -6.27
C GLN A 13 16.57 0.84 -6.06
N ILE A 14 15.34 1.30 -6.31
CA ILE A 14 14.94 2.70 -6.09
C ILE A 14 15.18 3.09 -4.63
N PHE A 15 14.73 2.26 -3.70
CA PHE A 15 14.92 2.50 -2.27
C PHE A 15 16.33 2.18 -1.77
N ALA A 16 17.30 1.82 -2.63
CA ALA A 16 18.69 1.70 -2.19
C ALA A 16 19.29 3.07 -1.82
N SER A 17 18.84 4.14 -2.47
CA SER A 17 19.17 5.53 -2.15
C SER A 17 18.50 5.99 -0.84
N ASN A 18 18.99 7.06 -0.23
CA ASN A 18 18.31 7.75 0.89
C ASN A 18 17.33 8.81 0.41
N GLU A 19 17.36 9.14 -0.87
CA GLU A 19 16.41 10.05 -1.51
C GLU A 19 15.37 9.22 -2.26
N VAL A 20 14.09 9.55 -2.07
CA VAL A 20 12.97 8.85 -2.71
C VAL A 20 12.33 9.79 -3.72
N ASN A 21 12.39 9.42 -5.00
CA ASN A 21 11.61 10.09 -6.04
C ASN A 21 10.20 9.50 -6.09
N VAL A 22 9.24 10.20 -5.50
CA VAL A 22 7.82 9.77 -5.45
C VAL A 22 7.24 9.52 -6.84
N ALA A 23 7.58 10.35 -7.83
CA ALA A 23 7.05 10.20 -9.19
C ALA A 23 7.60 8.95 -9.88
N GLU A 24 8.85 8.59 -9.62
CA GLU A 24 9.47 7.37 -10.13
C GLU A 24 8.79 6.11 -9.57
N VAL A 25 8.55 6.09 -8.24
CA VAL A 25 7.87 4.97 -7.57
C VAL A 25 6.43 4.82 -8.10
N MET A 26 5.69 5.92 -8.24
CA MET A 26 4.34 5.92 -8.81
C MET A 26 4.33 5.37 -10.23
N HIS A 27 5.23 5.85 -11.09
CA HIS A 27 5.33 5.38 -12.47
C HIS A 27 5.64 3.88 -12.57
N LEU A 28 6.58 3.40 -11.75
CA LEU A 28 6.93 1.98 -11.70
C LEU A 28 5.71 1.14 -11.25
N MET A 29 5.06 1.53 -10.16
CA MET A 29 3.87 0.84 -9.65
C MET A 29 2.75 0.81 -10.69
N GLU A 30 2.50 1.92 -11.40
CA GLU A 30 1.50 2.00 -12.47
C GLU A 30 1.86 1.12 -13.68
N SER A 31 3.14 1.04 -14.05
CA SER A 31 3.63 0.28 -15.20
C SER A 31 3.39 -1.23 -15.08
N TYR A 32 3.33 -1.74 -13.84
CA TYR A 32 2.99 -3.13 -13.58
C TYR A 32 1.50 -3.39 -13.92
N LYS A 33 1.25 -4.27 -14.89
CA LYS A 33 -0.08 -4.79 -15.17
C LYS A 33 -0.35 -5.98 -14.28
N SER A 34 -1.32 -5.84 -13.37
CA SER A 34 -1.65 -6.87 -12.39
C SER A 34 -1.95 -8.22 -13.06
N ASN A 35 -1.29 -9.27 -12.56
CA ASN A 35 -1.49 -10.63 -12.98
C ASN A 35 -1.67 -11.52 -11.74
N PRO A 36 -2.88 -12.03 -11.44
CA PRO A 36 -3.14 -12.83 -10.26
C PRO A 36 -2.19 -14.00 -10.08
N ALA A 37 -1.72 -14.62 -11.16
CA ALA A 37 -0.78 -15.74 -11.08
C ALA A 37 0.56 -15.38 -10.39
N GLU A 38 0.92 -14.10 -10.35
CA GLU A 38 2.20 -13.62 -9.82
C GLU A 38 2.15 -13.21 -8.35
N TRP A 39 0.96 -12.92 -7.80
CA TRP A 39 0.81 -12.44 -6.42
C TRP A 39 -0.16 -13.25 -5.57
N LYS A 40 -0.86 -14.24 -6.14
CA LYS A 40 -1.87 -15.04 -5.43
C LYS A 40 -1.33 -15.79 -4.21
N GLU A 41 -0.04 -16.14 -4.18
CA GLU A 41 0.56 -16.77 -2.99
C GLU A 41 0.51 -15.88 -1.73
N TYR A 42 0.45 -14.56 -1.91
CA TYR A 42 0.31 -13.59 -0.82
C TYR A 42 -1.15 -13.24 -0.52
N ALA A 43 -2.10 -13.73 -1.31
CA ALA A 43 -3.51 -13.35 -1.21
C ALA A 43 -4.26 -14.19 -0.16
N ASN A 44 -3.83 -14.11 1.11
CA ASN A 44 -4.47 -14.84 2.20
C ASN A 44 -5.62 -14.02 2.78
N PHE A 45 -6.85 -14.51 2.62
CA PHE A 45 -8.06 -13.85 3.13
C PHE A 45 -8.42 -14.36 4.53
N ASP A 46 -9.12 -13.51 5.28
CA ASP A 46 -9.80 -13.84 6.53
C ASP A 46 -11.28 -13.46 6.38
N GLU A 47 -12.19 -14.22 6.99
CA GLU A 47 -13.64 -14.04 6.85
C GLU A 47 -14.17 -12.77 7.56
N HIS A 48 -13.45 -12.28 8.58
CA HIS A 48 -13.97 -11.26 9.50
C HIS A 48 -13.23 -9.93 9.41
N LYS A 49 -12.00 -9.92 8.87
CA LYS A 49 -11.18 -8.70 8.75
C LYS A 49 -10.33 -8.72 7.49
N TYR A 50 -9.94 -7.53 7.03
CA TYR A 50 -8.93 -7.44 5.99
C TYR A 50 -7.59 -7.92 6.54
N THR A 51 -6.78 -8.52 5.67
CA THR A 51 -5.46 -9.05 6.05
C THR A 51 -4.35 -8.20 5.46
N ARG A 52 -3.15 -8.29 6.07
CA ARG A 52 -1.92 -7.63 5.61
C ARG A 52 -0.88 -8.71 5.42
N ASN A 53 -0.53 -9.00 4.17
CA ASN A 53 0.34 -10.09 3.79
C ASN A 53 1.68 -9.53 3.32
N LEU A 54 2.74 -9.79 4.07
CA LEU A 54 4.08 -9.31 3.75
C LEU A 54 4.61 -9.98 2.49
N VAL A 55 5.02 -9.16 1.51
CA VAL A 55 5.67 -9.62 0.28
C VAL A 55 7.18 -9.47 0.41
N ASP A 56 7.64 -8.29 0.84
CA ASP A 56 9.06 -7.97 0.93
C ASP A 56 9.31 -6.97 2.06
N VAL A 57 10.30 -7.26 2.90
CA VAL A 57 10.78 -6.36 3.98
C VAL A 57 11.69 -5.25 3.45
N GLY A 58 11.90 -5.22 2.13
CA GLY A 58 12.78 -4.28 1.47
C GLY A 58 14.24 -4.44 1.86
N ASN A 59 14.85 -3.30 2.12
CA ASN A 59 16.24 -3.13 2.55
C ASN A 59 16.30 -2.32 3.86
N GLY A 60 15.25 -2.43 4.69
CA GLY A 60 15.07 -1.65 5.92
C GLY A 60 14.48 -0.25 5.70
N LYS A 61 14.17 0.13 4.46
CA LYS A 61 13.65 1.47 4.10
C LYS A 61 12.20 1.50 3.63
N TYR A 62 11.63 0.34 3.32
CA TYR A 62 10.21 0.20 2.97
C TYR A 62 9.71 -1.18 3.35
N ASN A 63 8.39 -1.33 3.42
CA ASN A 63 7.72 -2.63 3.45
C ASN A 63 6.76 -2.70 2.27
N LEU A 64 6.79 -3.83 1.54
CA LEU A 64 5.79 -4.13 0.52
C LEU A 64 4.83 -5.18 1.05
N ILE A 65 3.54 -4.83 1.08
CA ILE A 65 2.47 -5.67 1.61
C ILE A 65 1.31 -5.75 0.63
N ILE A 66 0.65 -6.89 0.56
CA ILE A 66 -0.64 -7.07 -0.13
C ILE A 66 -1.75 -7.10 0.91
N LEU A 67 -2.72 -6.20 0.75
CA LEU A 67 -3.92 -6.18 1.57
C LEU A 67 -5.05 -6.92 0.85
N CYS A 68 -5.70 -7.83 1.56
CA CYS A 68 -6.85 -8.56 1.03
C CYS A 68 -8.12 -8.11 1.76
N TRP A 69 -9.08 -7.61 0.99
CA TRP A 69 -10.34 -7.08 1.49
C TRP A 69 -11.48 -8.00 1.05
N GLY A 70 -12.21 -8.56 2.02
CA GLY A 70 -13.49 -9.21 1.77
C GLY A 70 -14.59 -8.19 1.46
N PRO A 71 -15.75 -8.64 0.94
CA PRO A 71 -16.87 -7.75 0.64
C PRO A 71 -17.31 -6.91 1.84
N GLY A 72 -17.42 -5.59 1.65
CA GLY A 72 -17.86 -4.65 2.69
C GLY A 72 -16.82 -4.32 3.77
N MET A 73 -15.61 -4.86 3.69
CA MET A 73 -14.54 -4.52 4.63
C MET A 73 -13.99 -3.11 4.36
N GLY A 74 -13.60 -2.43 5.43
CA GLY A 74 -12.96 -1.13 5.39
C GLY A 74 -11.92 -1.00 6.49
N SER A 75 -11.06 -0.01 6.36
CA SER A 75 -10.17 0.40 7.45
C SER A 75 -10.85 1.46 8.31
N SER A 76 -10.40 1.57 9.57
CA SER A 76 -10.63 2.78 10.35
C SER A 76 -9.89 3.96 9.71
N ILE A 77 -10.28 5.19 10.04
CA ILE A 77 -9.49 6.35 9.63
C ILE A 77 -8.14 6.30 10.36
N HIS A 78 -7.04 6.50 9.64
CA HIS A 78 -5.68 6.37 10.16
C HIS A 78 -4.71 7.29 9.40
N ASP A 79 -3.59 7.60 10.04
CA ASP A 79 -2.45 8.25 9.42
C ASP A 79 -1.38 7.22 9.01
N HIS A 80 -0.22 7.70 8.56
CA HIS A 80 0.89 6.86 8.10
C HIS A 80 2.20 7.10 8.85
N THR A 81 2.16 7.72 10.05
CA THR A 81 3.31 7.85 10.97
C THR A 81 4.58 8.38 10.29
N ASP A 82 4.46 9.52 9.59
CA ASP A 82 5.53 10.18 8.84
C ASP A 82 6.24 9.32 7.77
N ALA A 83 5.60 8.24 7.29
CA ALA A 83 6.09 7.42 6.19
C ALA A 83 5.33 7.70 4.89
N HIS A 84 6.04 7.64 3.76
CA HIS A 84 5.40 7.61 2.45
C HIS A 84 4.60 6.31 2.28
N CYS A 85 3.34 6.42 1.87
CA CYS A 85 2.47 5.30 1.55
C CYS A 85 2.08 5.33 0.07
N PHE A 86 2.22 4.19 -0.60
CA PHE A 86 1.82 3.99 -2.00
C PHE A 86 0.83 2.83 -2.07
N VAL A 87 -0.29 3.03 -2.76
CA VAL A 87 -1.33 2.02 -2.90
C VAL A 87 -1.62 1.79 -4.38
N LYS A 88 -1.63 0.51 -4.79
CA LYS A 88 -2.02 0.08 -6.13
C LYS A 88 -3.13 -0.96 -6.04
N ILE A 89 -4.21 -0.78 -6.79
CA ILE A 89 -5.24 -1.80 -6.95
C ILE A 89 -4.70 -2.94 -7.83
N LEU A 90 -4.67 -4.15 -7.28
CA LEU A 90 -4.30 -5.37 -8.00
C LEU A 90 -5.52 -6.08 -8.58
N ASP A 91 -6.64 -6.06 -7.86
CA ASP A 91 -7.93 -6.61 -8.29
C ASP A 91 -9.07 -5.90 -7.55
N GLY A 92 -10.26 -5.86 -8.16
CA GLY A 92 -11.43 -5.18 -7.60
C GLY A 92 -11.32 -3.66 -7.55
N ALA A 93 -11.84 -3.05 -6.48
CA ALA A 93 -11.83 -1.61 -6.26
C ALA A 93 -11.86 -1.27 -4.77
N LEU A 94 -11.33 -0.10 -4.41
CA LEU A 94 -11.43 0.51 -3.09
C LEU A 94 -11.90 1.96 -3.23
N LEU A 95 -12.61 2.45 -2.22
CA LEU A 95 -12.93 3.87 -2.06
C LEU A 95 -11.94 4.47 -1.06
N GLU A 96 -11.13 5.42 -1.50
CA GLU A 96 -10.33 6.26 -0.60
C GLU A 96 -11.15 7.49 -0.20
N THR A 97 -11.24 7.77 1.10
CA THR A 97 -11.83 9.01 1.63
C THR A 97 -10.76 9.72 2.44
N LYS A 98 -10.45 10.98 2.07
CA LYS A 98 -9.45 11.81 2.75
C LYS A 98 -10.14 12.68 3.79
N TYR A 99 -9.47 12.86 4.92
CA TYR A 99 -9.92 13.66 6.05
C TYR A 99 -8.83 14.65 6.42
N ASP A 100 -9.23 15.84 6.88
CA ASP A 100 -8.30 16.79 7.47
C ASP A 100 -7.98 16.40 8.92
N TRP A 101 -6.80 16.81 9.40
CA TRP A 101 -6.43 16.68 10.80
C TRP A 101 -7.41 17.43 11.71
N PRO A 102 -7.66 16.94 12.94
CA PRO A 102 -8.55 17.62 13.87
C PRO A 102 -7.93 18.97 14.28
N GLU A 103 -8.77 20.01 14.40
CA GLU A 103 -8.34 21.41 14.64
C GLU A 103 -7.71 21.66 16.02
N ASN A 104 -7.74 20.68 16.93
CA ASN A 104 -7.21 20.81 18.28
C ASN A 104 -6.04 19.84 18.49
N ASP A 105 -5.01 20.23 19.25
CA ASP A 105 -3.88 19.37 19.66
C ASP A 105 -4.31 18.09 20.41
N ASN A 106 -5.61 17.96 20.73
CA ASN A 106 -6.21 16.69 21.11
C ASN A 106 -6.41 15.80 19.88
N GLN A 107 -5.45 14.90 19.67
CA GLN A 107 -5.49 13.83 18.66
C GLN A 107 -6.67 12.85 18.82
N GLU A 108 -7.52 13.02 19.85
CA GLU A 108 -8.74 12.26 20.10
C GLU A 108 -10.03 12.94 19.59
N ALA A 109 -9.95 14.15 19.03
CA ALA A 109 -11.12 14.82 18.48
C ALA A 109 -11.58 14.17 17.16
N PRO A 110 -12.90 14.19 16.82
CA PRO A 110 -13.41 13.63 15.57
C PRO A 110 -12.81 14.33 14.34
N LEU A 111 -12.48 13.53 13.32
CA LEU A 111 -11.98 14.03 12.03
C LEU A 111 -13.08 14.71 11.22
N LYS A 112 -12.71 15.71 10.42
CA LYS A 112 -13.63 16.46 9.54
C LYS A 112 -13.53 15.94 8.11
N ASN A 113 -14.68 15.89 7.43
CA ASN A 113 -14.81 15.54 6.00
C ASN A 113 -14.51 16.73 5.09
#